data_AF-A0A7C8JS08-F1
#
_entry.id   AF-A0A7C8JS08-F1
#
_cell.length_a   1.000
_cell.length_b   1.000
_cell.length_c   1.000
_cell.angle_alpha   90.00
_cell.angle_beta   90.00
_cell.angle_gamma   90.00
#
_symmetry.space_group_name_H-M   'P 1'
#
loop_
_entity.id
_entity.type
_entity.pdbx_description
1 polymer ?
#
loop_
_entity_poly.entity_id
_entity_poly.type
_entity_poly.pdbx_seq_one_letter_code
_entity_poly.pdbx_strand_id
1 'polypeptide(L)'
;MASATRSSALNDVDPVTATTVVAAAAAVVFDVRVLTMAFFPWHMKVHSKEEKELRRAILDFYGILNVFTTLVIIPTVVCWFGHVYRYNLVVIKQQRQEEEGGYQRKTIYSRFAWFVYLSHWYLGRPLFGARWLGSRKSWLLGFLWIGFMGFMSISDTGDDYFHLTKRLGHIATSLLPAQYLLSSRFILQQTSILSYQTHETLNKAHRWLGRTIYTLLTFHGILYTNYFVTTDRIYRFLNWDVIFGLLGLIIMNTMFIASLPKYRRVAYKTFFSVHQLLSVLVLPVAWVHVYDTGRYVLLVGVVYIIDRVGRYFLTRELKVKVTAVSSTALDLRGTAGWMVTDTTNSSTTATTTTMGMGSKAKKVAPGSHFYISVPSMVQSRGNPFTLSSVDEESGEAKFLVRIRDGFTRELKESALDASLNMMIEGPYGIAKVFPGFGWFDSFLFITGGIGITMTLSVLRELVVEIEESERVEEKVGVRTYTSPPPISDE
;
A
#
# COMPACT_ATOMS: atom_id res chain seq x y z
N MET A 1 26.65 -56.66 33.61
CA MET A 1 27.43 -56.99 32.41
C MET A 1 26.57 -56.68 31.19
N ALA A 2 27.01 -55.66 30.42
CA ALA A 2 26.96 -55.47 28.95
C ALA A 2 25.64 -55.71 28.18
N SER A 3 25.30 -55.04 27.07
CA SER A 3 25.69 -53.83 26.31
C SER A 3 24.99 -53.94 24.94
N ALA A 4 24.55 -52.81 24.36
CA ALA A 4 24.28 -52.57 22.91
C ALA A 4 23.00 -53.23 22.30
N THR A 5 22.20 -52.65 21.39
CA THR A 5 22.28 -51.41 20.59
C THR A 5 20.93 -51.09 19.89
N ARG A 6 20.72 -49.80 19.64
CA ARG A 6 19.78 -49.11 18.72
C ARG A 6 19.62 -49.74 17.32
N SER A 7 18.45 -49.56 16.69
CA SER A 7 18.24 -48.90 15.37
C SER A 7 17.16 -49.55 14.47
N SER A 8 16.47 -48.69 13.70
CA SER A 8 15.61 -48.93 12.52
C SER A 8 14.11 -49.23 12.74
N ALA A 9 13.32 -48.15 12.74
CA ALA A 9 11.89 -48.18 12.42
C ALA A 9 11.59 -46.95 11.54
N LEU A 10 12.04 -47.02 10.29
CA LEU A 10 11.77 -46.05 9.22
C LEU A 10 12.24 -46.73 7.93
N ASN A 11 11.39 -47.56 7.34
CA ASN A 11 11.38 -47.95 5.93
C ASN A 11 10.34 -49.05 5.77
N ASP A 12 9.09 -48.67 5.50
CA ASP A 12 8.15 -49.50 4.75
C ASP A 12 7.06 -48.57 4.23
N VAL A 13 7.36 -47.92 3.10
CA VAL A 13 6.32 -47.36 2.23
C VAL A 13 6.13 -48.39 1.13
N ASP A 14 4.97 -49.02 1.13
CA ASP A 14 4.60 -50.05 0.16
C ASP A 14 4.88 -49.57 -1.28
N PRO A 15 5.68 -50.31 -2.08
CA PRO A 15 5.98 -49.95 -3.46
C PRO A 15 4.72 -49.93 -4.34
N VAL A 16 3.65 -50.61 -3.93
CA VAL A 16 2.37 -50.66 -4.64
C VAL A 16 1.65 -49.30 -4.59
N THR A 17 1.74 -48.56 -3.48
CA THR A 17 1.05 -47.26 -3.28
C THR A 17 1.76 -46.12 -4.01
N ALA A 18 3.09 -46.12 -4.06
CA ALA A 18 3.85 -45.15 -4.86
C ALA A 18 3.62 -45.36 -6.37
N THR A 19 3.54 -46.62 -6.80
CA THR A 19 3.30 -46.96 -8.21
C THR A 19 1.88 -46.62 -8.65
N THR A 20 0.87 -46.76 -7.77
CA THR A 20 -0.52 -46.36 -8.08
C THR A 20 -0.71 -44.86 -8.12
N VAL A 21 -0.02 -44.07 -7.28
CA VAL A 21 -0.06 -42.60 -7.35
C VAL A 21 0.64 -42.07 -8.61
N VAL A 22 1.77 -42.66 -8.99
CA VAL A 22 2.47 -42.33 -10.25
C VAL A 22 1.66 -42.76 -11.47
N ALA A 23 1.00 -43.93 -11.44
CA ALA A 23 0.12 -44.39 -12.50
C ALA A 23 -1.15 -43.54 -12.62
N ALA A 24 -1.74 -43.09 -11.51
CA ALA A 24 -2.89 -42.17 -11.52
C ALA A 24 -2.49 -40.78 -12.02
N ALA A 25 -1.31 -40.26 -11.63
CA ALA A 25 -0.76 -39.03 -12.18
C ALA A 25 -0.44 -39.17 -13.68
N ALA A 26 0.10 -40.31 -14.12
CA ALA A 26 0.37 -40.60 -15.52
C ALA A 26 -0.91 -40.76 -16.34
N ALA A 27 -1.97 -41.37 -15.79
CA ALA A 27 -3.27 -41.51 -16.45
C ALA A 27 -3.97 -40.16 -16.61
N VAL A 28 -3.94 -39.29 -15.58
CA VAL A 28 -4.43 -37.91 -15.68
C VAL A 28 -3.61 -37.10 -16.70
N VAL A 29 -2.29 -37.32 -16.78
CA VAL A 29 -1.42 -36.69 -17.78
C VAL A 29 -1.70 -37.22 -19.21
N PHE A 30 -2.00 -38.51 -19.37
CA PHE A 30 -2.34 -39.12 -20.67
C PHE A 30 -3.70 -38.68 -21.19
N ASP A 31 -4.71 -38.56 -20.33
CA ASP A 31 -6.05 -38.09 -20.71
C ASP A 31 -6.03 -36.58 -21.07
N VAL A 32 -5.17 -35.80 -20.38
CA VAL A 32 -4.88 -34.40 -20.75
C VAL A 32 -4.13 -34.29 -22.09
N ARG A 33 -3.24 -35.24 -22.45
CA ARG A 33 -2.51 -35.21 -23.73
C ARG A 33 -3.44 -35.32 -24.95
N VAL A 34 -4.49 -36.14 -24.87
CA VAL A 34 -5.45 -36.33 -25.97
C VAL A 34 -6.39 -35.12 -26.10
N LEU A 35 -6.81 -34.52 -24.99
CA LEU A 35 -7.65 -33.32 -24.97
C LEU A 35 -6.90 -32.02 -25.33
N THR A 36 -5.59 -31.93 -25.07
CA THR A 36 -4.80 -30.71 -25.34
C THR A 36 -4.33 -30.58 -26.77
N MET A 37 -4.15 -31.66 -27.52
CA MET A 37 -3.65 -31.59 -28.90
C MET A 37 -4.72 -31.15 -29.94
N ALA A 38 -6.01 -31.35 -29.67
CA ALA A 38 -7.07 -31.03 -30.63
C ALA A 38 -7.64 -29.60 -30.53
N PHE A 39 -7.40 -28.88 -29.42
CA PHE A 39 -8.06 -27.60 -29.14
C PHE A 39 -7.16 -26.45 -28.64
N PHE A 40 -5.84 -26.66 -28.48
CA PHE A 40 -4.94 -25.61 -27.99
C PHE A 40 -4.29 -24.84 -29.15
N PRO A 41 -4.48 -23.50 -29.27
CA PRO A 41 -4.03 -22.75 -30.44
C PRO A 41 -2.51 -22.47 -30.48
N TRP A 42 -1.74 -22.95 -29.50
CA TRP A 42 -0.29 -22.77 -29.44
C TRP A 42 0.47 -24.07 -29.71
N HIS A 43 1.39 -24.00 -30.67
CA HIS A 43 2.23 -25.10 -31.13
C HIS A 43 3.68 -24.95 -30.65
N MET A 44 4.36 -26.09 -30.44
CA MET A 44 5.78 -26.11 -30.09
C MET A 44 6.63 -25.96 -31.36
N LYS A 45 7.27 -24.80 -31.52
CA LYS A 45 8.11 -24.49 -32.68
C LYS A 45 9.60 -24.61 -32.35
N VAL A 46 10.38 -25.05 -33.33
CA VAL A 46 11.85 -25.00 -33.28
C VAL A 46 12.27 -23.70 -33.97
N HIS A 47 13.06 -22.88 -33.27
CA HIS A 47 13.43 -21.56 -33.76
C HIS A 47 14.87 -21.48 -34.21
N SER A 48 15.11 -20.75 -35.31
CA SER A 48 16.42 -20.31 -35.74
C SER A 48 17.05 -19.36 -34.71
N LYS A 49 18.34 -19.02 -34.87
CA LYS A 49 19.00 -18.06 -33.98
C LYS A 49 18.36 -16.67 -34.08
N GLU A 50 18.08 -16.22 -35.29
CA GLU A 50 17.46 -14.92 -35.58
C GLU A 50 16.05 -14.82 -34.97
N GLU A 51 15.24 -15.87 -35.10
CA GLU A 51 13.90 -15.91 -34.51
C GLU A 51 13.94 -15.89 -32.97
N LYS A 52 14.97 -16.50 -32.35
CA LYS A 52 15.17 -16.42 -30.90
C LYS A 52 15.53 -15.00 -30.46
N GLU A 53 16.34 -14.29 -31.24
CA GLU A 53 16.72 -12.90 -30.98
C GLU A 53 15.53 -11.95 -31.16
N LEU A 54 14.77 -12.11 -32.25
CA LEU A 54 13.52 -11.35 -32.46
C LEU A 54 12.55 -11.56 -31.30
N ARG A 55 12.30 -12.81 -30.91
CA ARG A 55 11.44 -13.09 -29.75
C ARG A 55 11.94 -12.41 -28.48
N ARG A 56 13.25 -12.40 -28.22
CA ARG A 56 13.82 -11.69 -27.07
C ARG A 56 13.55 -10.19 -27.14
N ALA A 57 13.72 -9.58 -28.29
CA ALA A 57 13.40 -8.16 -28.49
C ALA A 57 11.91 -7.87 -28.21
N ILE A 58 10.99 -8.72 -28.69
CA ILE A 58 9.56 -8.58 -28.40
C ILE A 58 9.29 -8.80 -26.90
N LEU A 59 9.92 -9.81 -26.26
CA LEU A 59 9.84 -10.06 -24.81
C LEU A 59 10.20 -8.81 -24.01
N ASP A 60 11.29 -8.16 -24.40
CA ASP A 60 11.77 -6.94 -23.78
C ASP A 60 10.85 -5.75 -24.01
N PHE A 61 10.37 -5.57 -25.23
CA PHE A 61 9.45 -4.49 -25.59
C PHE A 61 8.20 -4.49 -24.70
N TYR A 62 7.44 -5.59 -24.62
CA TYR A 62 6.25 -5.56 -23.76
C TYR A 62 6.59 -5.51 -22.28
N GLY A 63 7.73 -6.06 -21.87
CA GLY A 63 8.16 -5.95 -20.48
C GLY A 63 8.41 -4.48 -20.08
N ILE A 64 9.10 -3.72 -20.93
CA ILE A 64 9.31 -2.28 -20.73
C ILE A 64 7.99 -1.50 -20.85
N LEU A 65 7.17 -1.82 -21.85
CA LEU A 65 5.84 -1.23 -22.02
C LEU A 65 4.97 -1.47 -20.78
N ASN A 66 5.06 -2.66 -20.17
CA ASN A 66 4.32 -2.98 -18.97
C ASN A 66 4.84 -2.18 -17.75
N VAL A 67 6.16 -2.01 -17.61
CA VAL A 67 6.71 -1.10 -16.59
C VAL A 67 6.22 0.34 -16.81
N PHE A 68 6.28 0.83 -18.04
CA PHE A 68 5.87 2.20 -18.38
C PHE A 68 4.38 2.43 -18.15
N THR A 69 3.53 1.50 -18.60
CA THR A 69 2.08 1.59 -18.38
C THR A 69 1.72 1.55 -16.91
N THR A 70 2.39 0.71 -16.11
CA THR A 70 2.05 0.53 -14.69
C THR A 70 2.65 1.56 -13.75
N LEU A 71 3.82 2.12 -14.06
CA LEU A 71 4.47 3.15 -13.24
C LEU A 71 4.21 4.58 -13.71
N VAL A 72 3.87 4.79 -14.99
CA VAL A 72 3.68 6.13 -15.55
C VAL A 72 2.23 6.33 -15.96
N ILE A 73 1.73 5.59 -16.95
CA ILE A 73 0.42 5.88 -17.56
C ILE A 73 -0.71 5.75 -16.53
N ILE A 74 -0.81 4.61 -15.85
CA ILE A 74 -1.90 4.35 -14.91
C ILE A 74 -1.86 5.33 -13.72
N PRO A 75 -0.71 5.54 -13.04
CA PRO A 75 -0.63 6.55 -11.98
C PRO A 75 -0.97 7.96 -12.45
N THR A 76 -0.49 8.38 -13.64
CA THR A 76 -0.83 9.71 -14.19
C THR A 76 -2.33 9.86 -14.43
N VAL A 77 -2.98 8.85 -15.01
CA VAL A 77 -4.43 8.84 -15.22
C VAL A 77 -5.17 8.90 -13.88
N VAL A 78 -4.74 8.13 -12.88
CA VAL A 78 -5.34 8.15 -11.53
C VAL A 78 -5.20 9.51 -10.86
N CYS A 79 -4.00 10.12 -10.90
CA CYS A 79 -3.75 11.46 -10.37
C CYS A 79 -4.59 12.52 -11.10
N TRP A 80 -4.65 12.45 -12.43
CA TRP A 80 -5.47 13.37 -13.24
C TRP A 80 -6.95 13.27 -12.89
N PHE A 81 -7.51 12.05 -12.81
CA PHE A 81 -8.90 11.85 -12.38
C PHE A 81 -9.15 12.35 -10.96
N GLY A 82 -8.21 12.12 -10.03
CA GLY A 82 -8.29 12.63 -8.66
C GLY A 82 -8.33 14.16 -8.63
N HIS A 83 -7.48 14.81 -9.43
CA HIS A 83 -7.43 16.26 -9.54
C HIS A 83 -8.71 16.85 -10.15
N VAL A 84 -9.19 16.27 -11.26
CA VAL A 84 -10.45 16.69 -11.91
C VAL A 84 -11.64 16.51 -10.96
N TYR A 85 -11.71 15.38 -10.25
CA TYR A 85 -12.78 15.14 -9.27
C TYR A 85 -12.77 16.20 -8.16
N ARG A 86 -11.59 16.54 -7.63
CA ARG A 86 -11.47 17.56 -6.58
C ARG A 86 -11.80 18.96 -7.11
N TYR A 87 -11.24 19.35 -8.25
CA TYR A 87 -11.50 20.65 -8.88
C TYR A 87 -13.01 20.87 -9.07
N ASN A 88 -13.72 19.87 -9.57
CA ASN A 88 -15.18 19.96 -9.77
C ASN A 88 -15.97 20.02 -8.46
N LEU A 89 -15.52 19.40 -7.37
CA LEU A 89 -16.21 19.55 -6.07
C LEU A 89 -15.94 20.91 -5.43
N VAL A 90 -14.70 21.38 -5.54
CA VAL A 90 -14.21 22.61 -4.90
C VAL A 90 -14.76 23.84 -5.62
N VAL A 91 -14.46 24.00 -6.91
CA VAL A 91 -14.76 25.23 -7.66
C VAL A 91 -16.25 25.39 -7.88
N ILE A 92 -16.97 24.30 -8.18
CA ILE A 92 -18.43 24.37 -8.39
C ILE A 92 -19.15 24.71 -7.08
N LYS A 93 -18.66 24.25 -5.92
CA LYS A 93 -19.31 24.60 -4.64
C LYS A 93 -19.06 26.07 -4.27
N GLN A 94 -17.85 26.57 -4.50
CA GLN A 94 -17.47 27.95 -4.20
C GLN A 94 -18.21 28.95 -5.09
N GLN A 95 -18.29 28.69 -6.40
CA GLN A 95 -19.11 29.48 -7.33
C GLN A 95 -20.61 29.45 -6.97
N ARG A 96 -21.09 28.36 -6.38
CA ARG A 96 -22.49 28.20 -5.97
C ARG A 96 -22.84 28.94 -4.67
N GLN A 97 -21.85 29.26 -3.83
CA GLN A 97 -22.01 30.13 -2.68
C GLN A 97 -21.93 31.61 -3.07
N GLU A 98 -21.17 31.96 -4.11
CA GLU A 98 -21.07 33.34 -4.61
C GLU A 98 -22.29 33.76 -5.46
N GLU A 99 -22.95 32.81 -6.15
CA GLU A 99 -24.13 33.08 -6.99
C GLU A 99 -25.47 32.76 -6.29
N GLU A 100 -25.79 33.47 -5.21
CA GLU A 100 -27.17 33.51 -4.69
C GLU A 100 -28.06 34.34 -5.64
N GLY A 101 -28.75 33.68 -6.59
CA GLY A 101 -29.89 34.29 -7.30
C GLY A 101 -30.10 33.94 -8.79
N GLY A 102 -29.19 33.23 -9.46
CA GLY A 102 -29.27 32.99 -10.91
C GLY A 102 -29.74 31.59 -11.34
N TYR A 103 -30.63 31.51 -12.33
CA TYR A 103 -31.07 30.26 -12.98
C TYR A 103 -29.90 29.51 -13.64
N GLN A 104 -29.76 28.25 -13.26
CA GLN A 104 -28.54 27.44 -13.36
C GLN A 104 -28.41 26.69 -14.69
N ARG A 105 -27.36 26.94 -15.49
CA ARG A 105 -26.99 26.07 -16.62
C ARG A 105 -26.07 24.96 -16.12
N LYS A 106 -26.59 23.73 -16.00
CA LYS A 106 -25.77 22.55 -15.65
C LYS A 106 -24.66 22.36 -16.69
N THR A 107 -23.43 22.73 -16.34
CA THR A 107 -22.24 22.48 -17.17
C THR A 107 -22.04 20.97 -17.38
N ILE A 108 -21.44 20.57 -18.51
CA ILE A 108 -21.10 19.17 -18.80
C ILE A 108 -20.30 18.55 -17.65
N TYR A 109 -19.42 19.33 -17.03
CA TYR A 109 -18.61 18.94 -15.88
C TYR A 109 -19.43 18.59 -14.63
N SER A 110 -20.50 19.35 -14.32
CA SER A 110 -21.39 19.02 -13.19
C SER A 110 -22.16 17.71 -13.40
N ARG A 111 -22.61 17.44 -14.64
CA ARG A 111 -23.26 16.17 -15.01
C ARG A 111 -22.28 15.01 -14.89
N PHE A 112 -21.04 15.21 -15.33
CA PHE A 112 -19.98 14.21 -15.23
C PHE A 112 -19.60 13.93 -13.76
N ALA A 113 -19.44 14.96 -12.93
CA ALA A 113 -19.16 14.82 -11.50
C ALA A 113 -20.28 14.04 -10.79
N TRP A 114 -21.55 14.32 -11.11
CA TRP A 114 -22.69 13.57 -10.56
C TRP A 114 -22.69 12.11 -11.01
N PHE A 115 -22.40 11.83 -12.29
CA PHE A 115 -22.23 10.47 -12.79
C PHE A 115 -21.08 9.73 -12.08
N VAL A 116 -19.94 10.38 -11.88
CA VAL A 116 -18.79 9.82 -11.15
C VAL A 116 -19.16 9.52 -9.70
N TYR A 117 -19.84 10.44 -9.02
CA TYR A 117 -20.33 10.24 -7.67
C TYR A 117 -21.29 9.03 -7.58
N LEU A 118 -22.29 8.97 -8.46
CA LEU A 118 -23.26 7.88 -8.48
C LEU A 118 -22.61 6.54 -8.82
N SER A 119 -21.66 6.52 -9.75
CA SER A 119 -20.85 5.35 -10.07
C SER A 119 -20.01 4.90 -8.89
N HIS A 120 -19.36 5.84 -8.18
CA HIS A 120 -18.59 5.54 -6.98
C HIS A 120 -19.46 4.96 -5.86
N TRP A 121 -20.66 5.53 -5.66
CA TRP A 121 -21.63 5.04 -4.69
C TRP A 121 -22.17 3.65 -5.04
N TYR A 122 -22.60 3.43 -6.29
CA TYR A 122 -23.14 2.15 -6.75
C TYR A 122 -22.08 1.04 -6.72
N LEU A 123 -20.88 1.32 -7.24
CA LEU A 123 -19.77 0.36 -7.29
C LEU A 123 -19.10 0.17 -5.91
N GLY A 124 -19.37 1.06 -4.95
CA GLY A 124 -18.91 0.94 -3.56
C GLY A 124 -19.59 -0.20 -2.79
N ARG A 125 -20.76 -0.68 -3.24
CA ARG A 125 -21.52 -1.74 -2.59
C ARG A 125 -20.80 -3.11 -2.64
N PRO A 126 -21.04 -4.00 -1.66
CA PRO A 126 -20.48 -5.35 -1.69
C PRO A 126 -20.99 -6.15 -2.90
N LEU A 127 -20.14 -7.01 -3.44
CA LEU A 127 -20.51 -7.96 -4.48
C LEU A 127 -21.46 -9.02 -3.87
N PHE A 128 -22.61 -9.25 -4.49
CA PHE A 128 -23.62 -10.22 -4.06
C PHE A 128 -24.06 -10.12 -2.58
N GLY A 129 -24.00 -8.93 -1.96
CA GLY A 129 -24.37 -8.73 -0.56
C GLY A 129 -23.36 -9.30 0.46
N ALA A 130 -22.39 -10.10 0.01
CA ALA A 130 -21.39 -10.72 0.86
C ALA A 130 -20.22 -9.78 1.13
N ARG A 131 -20.19 -9.20 2.32
CA ARG A 131 -19.19 -8.18 2.75
C ARG A 131 -17.74 -8.69 2.69
N TRP A 132 -17.52 -10.01 2.74
CA TRP A 132 -16.19 -10.62 2.69
C TRP A 132 -15.57 -10.67 1.29
N LEU A 133 -16.36 -10.62 0.22
CA LEU A 133 -15.85 -10.65 -1.16
C LEU A 133 -15.31 -9.29 -1.62
N GLY A 134 -15.63 -8.21 -0.90
CA GLY A 134 -15.22 -6.85 -1.25
C GLY A 134 -16.22 -6.11 -2.14
N SER A 135 -15.89 -4.87 -2.48
CA SER A 135 -16.75 -3.97 -3.26
C SER A 135 -16.80 -4.31 -4.75
N ARG A 136 -17.92 -4.04 -5.43
CA ARG A 136 -18.09 -4.23 -6.88
C ARG A 136 -17.00 -3.53 -7.70
N LYS A 137 -16.61 -2.30 -7.33
CA LYS A 137 -15.50 -1.55 -7.96
C LYS A 137 -14.20 -2.32 -7.98
N SER A 138 -13.88 -2.99 -6.88
CA SER A 138 -12.63 -3.75 -6.73
C SER A 138 -12.60 -4.94 -7.69
N TRP A 139 -13.73 -5.61 -7.90
CA TRP A 139 -13.83 -6.73 -8.82
C TRP A 139 -13.83 -6.28 -10.28
N LEU A 140 -14.61 -5.24 -10.61
CA LEU A 140 -14.61 -4.67 -11.97
C LEU A 140 -13.19 -4.25 -12.39
N LEU A 141 -12.51 -3.46 -11.55
CA LEU A 141 -11.14 -3.04 -11.80
C LEU A 141 -10.17 -4.23 -11.82
N GLY A 142 -10.36 -5.23 -10.96
CA GLY A 142 -9.56 -6.44 -10.94
C GLY A 142 -9.70 -7.28 -12.22
N PHE A 143 -10.91 -7.41 -12.76
CA PHE A 143 -11.15 -8.14 -14.02
C PHE A 143 -10.63 -7.38 -15.23
N LEU A 144 -10.85 -6.06 -15.29
CA LEU A 144 -10.25 -5.21 -16.34
C LEU A 144 -8.72 -5.30 -16.30
N TRP A 145 -8.14 -5.30 -15.10
CA TRP A 145 -6.71 -5.47 -14.88
C TRP A 145 -6.20 -6.84 -15.35
N ILE A 146 -6.88 -7.93 -14.98
CA ILE A 146 -6.51 -9.28 -15.44
C ILE A 146 -6.64 -9.39 -16.96
N GLY A 147 -7.70 -8.83 -17.54
CA GLY A 147 -7.90 -8.79 -19.00
C GLY A 147 -6.77 -8.03 -19.71
N PHE A 148 -6.40 -6.86 -19.21
CA PHE A 148 -5.27 -6.08 -19.73
C PHE A 148 -3.94 -6.84 -19.62
N MET A 149 -3.69 -7.50 -18.48
CA MET A 149 -2.47 -8.29 -18.29
C MET A 149 -2.45 -9.57 -19.14
N GLY A 150 -3.62 -10.17 -19.38
CA GLY A 150 -3.79 -11.27 -20.33
C GLY A 150 -3.51 -10.83 -21.76
N PHE A 151 -4.04 -9.67 -22.18
CA PHE A 151 -3.74 -9.05 -23.47
C PHE A 151 -2.24 -8.81 -23.64
N MET A 152 -1.58 -8.18 -22.65
CA MET A 152 -0.12 -7.95 -22.65
C MET A 152 0.68 -9.26 -22.68
N SER A 153 0.09 -10.37 -22.21
CA SER A 153 0.74 -11.68 -22.19
C SER A 153 0.54 -12.50 -23.46
N ILE A 154 -0.46 -12.19 -24.29
CA ILE A 154 -0.81 -12.95 -25.50
C ILE A 154 -0.45 -12.18 -26.78
N SER A 155 -0.48 -10.85 -26.74
CA SER A 155 -0.22 -10.01 -27.92
C SER A 155 1.16 -10.27 -28.52
N ASP A 156 1.22 -10.35 -29.85
CA ASP A 156 2.41 -10.69 -30.65
C ASP A 156 3.12 -12.00 -30.26
N THR A 157 2.45 -12.90 -29.54
CA THR A 157 2.97 -14.25 -29.30
C THR A 157 2.65 -15.22 -30.44
N GLY A 158 1.61 -14.92 -31.23
CA GLY A 158 1.10 -15.80 -32.27
C GLY A 158 0.65 -17.13 -31.70
N ASP A 159 0.97 -18.20 -32.42
CA ASP A 159 0.76 -19.60 -32.05
C ASP A 159 2.01 -20.24 -31.43
N ASP A 160 3.01 -19.47 -30.99
CA ASP A 160 4.23 -20.03 -30.35
C ASP A 160 4.02 -20.28 -28.84
N TYR A 161 3.89 -21.55 -28.48
CA TYR A 161 3.75 -22.01 -27.10
C TYR A 161 4.87 -21.52 -26.18
N PHE A 162 6.10 -21.53 -26.68
CA PHE A 162 7.28 -21.17 -25.90
C PHE A 162 7.41 -19.66 -25.74
N HIS A 163 6.98 -18.88 -26.75
CA HIS A 163 6.88 -17.43 -26.64
C HIS A 163 5.86 -17.03 -25.58
N LEU A 164 4.64 -17.58 -25.60
CA LEU A 164 3.64 -17.34 -24.56
C LEU A 164 4.19 -17.68 -23.16
N THR A 165 4.77 -18.87 -23.02
CA THR A 165 5.33 -19.33 -21.74
C THR A 165 6.37 -18.35 -21.19
N LYS A 166 7.31 -17.89 -22.03
CA LYS A 166 8.30 -16.87 -21.63
C LYS A 166 7.67 -15.52 -21.34
N ARG A 167 6.69 -15.10 -22.14
CA ARG A 167 5.98 -13.82 -21.97
C ARG A 167 5.34 -13.72 -20.60
N LEU A 168 4.67 -14.77 -20.13
CA LEU A 168 4.04 -14.79 -18.80
C LEU A 168 5.03 -14.47 -17.68
N GLY A 169 6.24 -15.06 -17.72
CA GLY A 169 7.29 -14.79 -16.74
C GLY A 169 7.86 -13.36 -16.86
N HIS A 170 8.09 -12.87 -18.08
CA HIS A 170 8.57 -11.50 -18.33
C HIS A 170 7.55 -10.44 -17.89
N ILE A 171 6.26 -10.63 -18.19
CA ILE A 171 5.20 -9.72 -17.72
C ILE A 171 5.11 -9.77 -16.20
N ALA A 172 5.09 -10.97 -15.58
CA ALA A 172 5.03 -11.08 -14.13
C ALA A 172 6.21 -10.38 -13.41
N THR A 173 7.44 -10.54 -13.91
CA THR A 173 8.63 -9.89 -13.35
C THR A 173 8.63 -8.38 -13.58
N SER A 174 8.15 -7.91 -14.73
CA SER A 174 8.00 -6.47 -15.02
C SER A 174 6.98 -5.75 -14.11
N LEU A 175 6.06 -6.49 -13.46
CA LEU A 175 5.12 -5.95 -12.48
C LEU A 175 5.71 -5.78 -11.07
N LEU A 176 6.87 -6.39 -10.78
CA LEU A 176 7.49 -6.32 -9.46
C LEU A 176 7.80 -4.87 -9.01
N PRO A 177 8.37 -3.98 -9.85
CA PRO A 177 8.58 -2.59 -9.48
C PRO A 177 7.32 -1.91 -8.93
N ALA A 178 6.18 -2.06 -9.63
CA ALA A 178 4.90 -1.52 -9.19
C ALA A 178 4.40 -2.20 -7.89
N GLN A 179 4.62 -3.50 -7.73
CA GLN A 179 4.22 -4.25 -6.53
C GLN A 179 4.93 -3.73 -5.27
N TYR A 180 6.22 -3.42 -5.37
CA TYR A 180 6.99 -2.86 -4.25
C TYR A 180 6.67 -1.40 -4.02
N LEU A 181 6.48 -0.60 -5.08
CA LEU A 181 6.03 0.79 -4.96
C LEU A 181 4.69 0.87 -4.20
N LEU A 182 3.72 0.01 -4.53
CA LEU A 182 2.42 -0.05 -3.85
C LEU A 182 2.50 -0.48 -2.37
N SER A 183 3.65 -1.00 -1.93
CA SER A 183 3.94 -1.35 -0.53
C SER A 183 4.78 -0.29 0.21
N SER A 184 5.34 0.69 -0.52
CA SER A 184 6.17 1.75 0.04
C SER A 184 5.32 2.76 0.80
N ARG A 185 5.53 2.86 2.12
CA ARG A 185 4.83 3.85 2.94
C ARG A 185 5.39 5.25 2.70
N PHE A 186 6.71 5.38 2.64
CA PHE A 186 7.36 6.68 2.50
C PHE A 186 7.02 7.34 1.15
N ILE A 187 7.28 6.65 0.04
CA ILE A 187 7.10 7.21 -1.30
C ILE A 187 5.62 7.55 -1.54
N LEU A 188 4.70 6.65 -1.17
CA LEU A 188 3.27 6.89 -1.34
C LEU A 188 2.75 8.01 -0.43
N GLN A 189 3.26 8.14 0.80
CA GLN A 189 2.85 9.25 1.67
C GLN A 189 3.32 10.60 1.12
N GLN A 190 4.50 10.69 0.52
CA GLN A 190 4.97 11.96 -0.05
C GLN A 190 4.27 12.30 -1.37
N THR A 191 3.95 11.30 -2.18
CA THR A 191 3.22 11.47 -3.44
C THR A 191 1.70 11.55 -3.27
N SER A 192 1.19 11.33 -2.06
CA SER A 192 -0.26 11.36 -1.75
C SER A 192 -0.96 12.68 -2.10
N ILE A 193 -0.22 13.79 -2.17
CA ILE A 193 -0.74 15.10 -2.59
C ILE A 193 -1.21 15.08 -4.06
N LEU A 194 -0.58 14.26 -4.90
CA LEU A 194 -0.89 14.14 -6.32
C LEU A 194 -2.04 13.15 -6.56
N SER A 195 -2.02 12.02 -5.86
CA SER A 195 -2.96 10.92 -6.08
C SER A 195 -4.20 11.00 -5.19
N TYR A 196 -4.18 11.83 -4.14
CA TYR A 196 -5.17 11.86 -3.06
C TYR A 196 -5.34 10.49 -2.37
N GLN A 197 -4.30 9.65 -2.44
CA GLN A 197 -4.30 8.27 -1.96
C GLN A 197 -3.05 7.99 -1.12
N THR A 198 -3.21 7.26 -0.03
CA THR A 198 -2.13 6.80 0.84
C THR A 198 -1.86 5.31 0.64
N HIS A 199 -0.75 4.81 1.22
CA HIS A 199 -0.40 3.38 1.18
C HIS A 199 -1.54 2.47 1.68
N GLU A 200 -2.35 2.94 2.63
CA GLU A 200 -3.48 2.18 3.16
C GLU A 200 -4.58 1.97 2.12
N THR A 201 -4.89 3.02 1.37
CA THR A 201 -5.89 2.97 0.30
C THR A 201 -5.41 2.13 -0.88
N LEU A 202 -4.12 2.27 -1.23
CA LEU A 202 -3.45 1.58 -2.33
C LEU A 202 -3.10 0.12 -2.03
N ASN A 203 -3.15 -0.31 -0.76
CA ASN A 203 -2.98 -1.72 -0.39
C ASN A 203 -4.01 -2.65 -1.08
N LYS A 204 -5.18 -2.12 -1.47
CA LYS A 204 -6.14 -2.88 -2.30
C LYS A 204 -5.55 -3.21 -3.67
N ALA A 205 -4.86 -2.27 -4.31
CA ALA A 205 -4.16 -2.47 -5.57
C ALA A 205 -2.98 -3.43 -5.41
N HIS A 206 -2.17 -3.28 -4.34
CA HIS A 206 -1.09 -4.22 -4.01
C HIS A 206 -1.55 -5.69 -3.95
N ARG A 207 -2.75 -5.93 -3.39
CA ARG A 207 -3.32 -7.29 -3.34
C ARG A 207 -3.76 -7.82 -4.71
N TRP A 208 -4.34 -6.98 -5.57
CA TRP A 208 -4.72 -7.39 -6.92
C TRP A 208 -3.49 -7.68 -7.78
N LEU A 209 -2.51 -6.78 -7.74
CA LEU A 209 -1.27 -6.91 -8.46
C LEU A 209 -0.49 -8.17 -8.03
N GLY A 210 -0.38 -8.42 -6.73
CA GLY A 210 0.23 -9.64 -6.20
C GLY A 210 -0.47 -10.94 -6.65
N ARG A 211 -1.81 -10.94 -6.73
CA ARG A 211 -2.56 -12.08 -7.28
C ARG A 211 -2.26 -12.29 -8.76
N THR A 212 -2.23 -11.22 -9.54
CA THR A 212 -1.88 -11.30 -10.97
C THR A 212 -0.48 -11.87 -11.18
N ILE A 213 0.52 -11.37 -10.45
CA ILE A 213 1.89 -11.88 -10.53
C ILE A 213 1.92 -13.39 -10.20
N TYR A 214 1.29 -13.79 -9.09
CA TYR A 214 1.20 -15.20 -8.71
C TYR A 214 0.52 -16.07 -9.78
N THR A 215 -0.59 -15.62 -10.35
CA THR A 215 -1.31 -16.33 -11.41
C THR A 215 -0.45 -16.49 -12.66
N LEU A 216 0.19 -15.42 -13.12
CA LEU A 216 1.06 -15.46 -14.30
C LEU A 216 2.26 -16.39 -14.10
N LEU A 217 2.92 -16.33 -12.94
CA LEU A 217 4.04 -17.22 -12.61
C LEU A 217 3.59 -18.69 -12.47
N THR A 218 2.40 -18.92 -11.92
CA THR A 218 1.84 -20.27 -11.82
C THR A 218 1.60 -20.85 -13.21
N PHE A 219 0.97 -20.10 -14.12
CA PHE A 219 0.81 -20.54 -15.51
C PHE A 219 2.14 -20.73 -16.22
N HIS A 220 3.11 -19.83 -16.03
CA HIS A 220 4.46 -19.98 -16.55
C HIS A 220 5.11 -21.31 -16.11
N GLY A 221 5.02 -21.64 -14.82
CA GLY A 221 5.53 -22.90 -14.28
C GLY A 221 4.80 -24.13 -14.81
N ILE A 222 3.48 -24.08 -14.92
CA ILE A 222 2.65 -25.16 -15.48
C ILE A 222 3.02 -25.41 -16.95
N LEU A 223 3.12 -24.35 -17.76
CA LEU A 223 3.41 -24.49 -19.18
C LEU A 223 4.84 -25.01 -19.44
N TYR A 224 5.84 -24.57 -18.66
CA TYR A 224 7.18 -25.16 -18.73
C TYR A 224 7.21 -26.62 -18.27
N THR A 225 6.47 -26.96 -17.21
CA THR A 225 6.36 -28.35 -16.73
C THR A 225 5.72 -29.23 -17.81
N ASN A 226 4.61 -28.79 -18.42
CA ASN A 226 3.96 -29.50 -19.51
C ASN A 226 4.93 -29.69 -20.70
N TYR A 227 5.69 -28.66 -21.06
CA TYR A 227 6.71 -28.75 -22.11
C TYR A 227 7.80 -29.80 -21.79
N PHE A 228 8.33 -29.83 -20.57
CA PHE A 228 9.35 -30.80 -20.19
C PHE A 228 8.82 -32.24 -20.17
N VAL A 229 7.56 -32.44 -19.76
CA VAL A 229 6.92 -33.76 -19.73
C VAL A 229 6.56 -34.25 -21.13
N THR A 230 6.07 -33.39 -22.01
CA THR A 230 5.61 -33.76 -23.37
C THR A 230 6.77 -33.98 -24.35
N THR A 231 7.92 -33.36 -24.12
CA THR A 231 9.11 -33.50 -24.97
C THR A 231 10.14 -34.48 -24.39
N ASP A 232 9.79 -35.23 -23.33
CA ASP A 232 10.66 -36.16 -22.61
C ASP A 232 11.97 -35.53 -22.10
N ARG A 233 11.91 -34.26 -21.67
CA ARG A 233 13.04 -33.47 -21.15
C ARG A 233 12.98 -33.25 -19.65
N ILE A 234 12.51 -34.24 -18.89
CA ILE A 234 12.43 -34.18 -17.42
C ILE A 234 13.79 -33.88 -16.76
N TYR A 235 14.90 -34.30 -17.36
CA TYR A 235 16.25 -34.00 -16.86
C TYR A 235 16.50 -32.49 -16.68
N ARG A 236 15.76 -31.62 -17.38
CA ARG A 236 15.85 -30.14 -17.22
C ARG A 236 15.55 -29.68 -15.80
N PHE A 237 14.78 -30.43 -15.01
CA PHE A 237 14.52 -30.09 -13.60
C PHE A 237 15.78 -30.11 -12.73
N LEU A 238 16.86 -30.76 -13.17
CA LEU A 238 18.15 -30.80 -12.49
C LEU A 238 19.06 -29.62 -12.89
N ASN A 239 18.67 -28.84 -13.90
CA ASN A 239 19.45 -27.68 -14.31
C ASN A 239 19.21 -26.50 -13.35
N TRP A 240 20.28 -25.76 -13.07
CA TRP A 240 20.26 -24.61 -12.17
C TRP A 240 19.18 -23.58 -12.51
N ASP A 241 18.96 -23.28 -13.78
CA ASP A 241 17.92 -22.35 -14.22
C ASP A 241 16.53 -22.80 -13.74
N VAL A 242 16.20 -24.09 -13.89
CA VAL A 242 14.90 -24.62 -13.49
C VAL A 242 14.79 -24.78 -11.97
N ILE A 243 15.87 -25.16 -11.27
CA ILE A 243 15.90 -25.26 -9.81
C ILE A 243 15.57 -23.91 -9.17
N PHE A 244 16.19 -22.82 -9.62
CA PHE A 244 15.87 -21.48 -9.10
C PHE A 244 14.45 -21.03 -9.48
N GLY A 245 13.94 -21.46 -10.64
CA GLY A 245 12.54 -21.23 -11.03
C GLY A 245 11.55 -21.92 -10.09
N LEU A 246 11.81 -23.19 -9.76
CA LEU A 246 11.01 -23.96 -8.80
C LEU A 246 11.09 -23.36 -7.40
N LEU A 247 12.28 -22.97 -6.93
CA LEU A 247 12.46 -22.28 -5.65
C LEU A 247 11.66 -20.98 -5.63
N GLY A 248 11.69 -20.20 -6.71
CA GLY A 248 10.89 -18.99 -6.88
C GLY A 248 9.38 -19.27 -6.77
N LEU A 249 8.89 -20.32 -7.43
CA LEU A 249 7.48 -20.74 -7.34
C LEU A 249 7.10 -21.18 -5.92
N ILE A 250 7.96 -21.90 -5.21
CA ILE A 250 7.73 -22.31 -3.81
C ILE A 250 7.63 -21.08 -2.90
N ILE A 251 8.54 -20.10 -3.07
CA ILE A 251 8.52 -18.83 -2.33
C ILE A 251 7.22 -18.08 -2.61
N MET A 252 6.85 -17.90 -3.89
CA MET A 252 5.63 -17.21 -4.29
C MET A 252 4.36 -17.91 -3.78
N ASN A 253 4.32 -19.24 -3.82
CA ASN A 253 3.21 -20.02 -3.31
C ASN A 253 3.07 -19.90 -1.79
N THR A 254 4.17 -19.95 -1.05
CA THR A 254 4.19 -19.74 0.40
C THR A 254 3.69 -18.34 0.76
N MET A 255 4.15 -17.30 0.04
CA MET A 255 3.68 -15.93 0.22
C MET A 255 2.18 -15.80 -0.05
N PHE A 256 1.68 -16.43 -1.12
CA PHE A 256 0.26 -16.40 -1.48
C PHE A 256 -0.60 -17.05 -0.40
N ILE A 257 -0.28 -18.28 0.02
CA ILE A 257 -1.01 -19.03 1.05
C ILE A 257 -1.03 -18.24 2.37
N ALA A 258 0.12 -17.76 2.83
CA ALA A 258 0.20 -16.97 4.06
C ALA A 258 -0.66 -15.70 3.98
N SER A 259 -0.81 -15.10 2.79
CA SER A 259 -1.60 -13.88 2.57
C SER A 259 -3.12 -14.09 2.52
N LEU A 260 -3.59 -15.34 2.48
CA LEU A 260 -5.02 -15.64 2.43
C LEU A 260 -5.75 -15.10 3.68
N PRO A 261 -6.99 -14.61 3.54
CA PRO A 261 -7.71 -13.99 4.66
C PRO A 261 -7.89 -14.92 5.87
N LYS A 262 -8.00 -16.25 5.66
CA LYS A 262 -8.10 -17.25 6.74
C LYS A 262 -6.87 -17.20 7.66
N TYR A 263 -5.67 -17.27 7.09
CA TYR A 263 -4.42 -17.29 7.86
C TYR A 263 -4.06 -15.92 8.43
N ARG A 264 -4.13 -14.85 7.61
CA ARG A 264 -3.75 -13.50 8.07
C ARG A 264 -4.61 -12.97 9.22
N ARG A 265 -5.88 -13.38 9.32
CA ARG A 265 -6.76 -12.93 10.42
C ARG A 265 -6.45 -13.62 11.75
N VAL A 266 -5.94 -14.84 11.73
CA VAL A 266 -5.62 -15.62 12.93
C VAL A 266 -4.19 -15.32 13.39
N ALA A 267 -3.22 -15.32 12.46
CA ALA A 267 -1.80 -15.18 12.76
C ALA A 267 -1.17 -14.02 11.96
N TYR A 268 -1.64 -12.79 12.21
CA TYR A 268 -1.20 -11.61 11.45
C TYR A 268 0.31 -11.37 11.51
N LYS A 269 0.93 -11.49 12.70
CA LYS A 269 2.38 -11.29 12.88
C LYS A 269 3.19 -12.28 12.07
N THR A 270 2.84 -13.57 12.13
CA THR A 270 3.48 -14.61 11.33
C THR A 270 3.33 -14.36 9.84
N PHE A 271 2.12 -14.05 9.39
CA PHE A 271 1.87 -13.66 8.00
C PHE A 271 2.79 -12.51 7.57
N PHE A 272 2.82 -11.42 8.34
CA PHE A 272 3.56 -10.22 7.98
C PHE A 272 5.08 -10.49 7.92
N SER A 273 5.63 -11.18 8.92
CA SER A 273 7.06 -11.50 8.99
C SER A 273 7.49 -12.43 7.85
N VAL A 274 6.73 -13.52 7.61
CA VAL A 274 7.04 -14.46 6.51
C VAL A 274 6.92 -13.77 5.16
N HIS A 275 5.86 -12.99 4.94
CA HIS A 275 5.66 -12.29 3.67
C HIS A 275 6.76 -11.27 3.41
N GLN A 276 7.18 -10.51 4.42
CA GLN A 276 8.29 -9.55 4.29
C GLN A 276 9.62 -10.25 4.00
N LEU A 277 9.96 -11.31 4.74
CA LEU A 277 11.20 -12.07 4.52
C LEU A 277 11.25 -12.66 3.11
N LEU A 278 10.20 -13.38 2.72
CA LEU A 278 10.11 -14.02 1.41
C LEU A 278 10.07 -13.01 0.25
N SER A 279 9.48 -11.83 0.45
CA SER A 279 9.54 -10.75 -0.54
C SER A 279 10.97 -10.25 -0.76
N VAL A 280 11.86 -10.29 0.23
CA VAL A 280 13.26 -9.92 -0.01
C VAL A 280 14.01 -11.06 -0.70
N LEU A 281 13.76 -12.31 -0.29
CA LEU A 281 14.43 -13.49 -0.84
C LEU A 281 14.05 -13.83 -2.28
N VAL A 282 12.84 -13.49 -2.73
CA VAL A 282 12.42 -13.78 -4.12
C VAL A 282 13.24 -12.98 -5.15
N LEU A 283 13.78 -11.81 -4.78
CA LEU A 283 14.53 -10.95 -5.70
C LEU A 283 15.84 -11.56 -6.21
N PRO A 284 16.78 -12.01 -5.34
CA PRO A 284 17.98 -12.70 -5.80
C PRO A 284 17.65 -14.03 -6.50
N VAL A 285 16.62 -14.76 -6.06
CA VAL A 285 16.18 -16.00 -6.72
C VAL A 285 15.70 -15.72 -8.15
N ALA A 286 14.88 -14.68 -8.35
CA ALA A 286 14.43 -14.27 -9.67
C ALA A 286 15.59 -13.84 -10.58
N TRP A 287 16.58 -13.11 -10.02
CA TRP A 287 17.77 -12.70 -10.76
C TRP A 287 18.57 -13.88 -11.30
N VAL A 288 18.83 -14.89 -10.47
CA VAL A 288 19.64 -16.05 -10.86
C VAL A 288 18.83 -17.01 -11.73
N HIS A 289 17.49 -17.08 -11.55
CA HIS A 289 16.62 -17.84 -12.44
C HIS A 289 16.68 -17.32 -13.89
N VAL A 290 16.58 -15.99 -14.08
CA VAL A 290 16.68 -15.35 -15.41
C VAL A 290 17.39 -14.00 -15.29
N TYR A 291 18.67 -13.97 -15.71
CA TYR A 291 19.51 -12.77 -15.68
C TYR A 291 18.92 -11.60 -16.50
N ASP A 292 18.27 -11.90 -17.62
CA ASP A 292 17.66 -10.89 -18.51
C ASP A 292 16.58 -10.04 -17.83
N THR A 293 15.98 -10.55 -16.74
CA THR A 293 14.98 -9.81 -15.95
C THR A 293 15.60 -8.91 -14.86
N GLY A 294 16.94 -8.88 -14.76
CA GLY A 294 17.69 -8.16 -13.74
C GLY A 294 17.36 -6.66 -13.68
N ARG A 295 17.05 -6.02 -14.82
CA ARG A 295 16.64 -4.60 -14.85
C ARG A 295 15.42 -4.30 -13.99
N TYR A 296 14.44 -5.21 -13.92
CA TYR A 296 13.25 -5.03 -13.08
C TYR A 296 13.60 -5.23 -11.60
N VAL A 297 14.46 -6.19 -11.30
CA VAL A 297 14.95 -6.45 -9.94
C VAL A 297 15.78 -5.27 -9.42
N LEU A 298 16.63 -4.67 -10.26
CA LEU A 298 17.36 -3.44 -9.93
C LEU A 298 16.40 -2.30 -9.61
N LEU A 299 15.37 -2.10 -10.44
CA LEU A 299 14.36 -1.06 -10.21
C LEU A 299 13.60 -1.29 -8.89
N VAL A 300 13.27 -2.53 -8.57
CA VAL A 300 12.71 -2.89 -7.25
C VAL A 300 13.68 -2.53 -6.13
N GLY A 301 14.97 -2.85 -6.28
CA GLY A 301 16.03 -2.51 -5.33
C GLY A 301 16.09 -1.00 -5.05
N VAL A 302 16.03 -0.17 -6.10
CA VAL A 302 15.99 1.30 -5.97
C VAL A 302 14.77 1.75 -5.18
N VAL A 303 13.57 1.29 -5.55
CA VAL A 303 12.31 1.64 -4.84
C VAL A 303 12.38 1.21 -3.37
N TYR A 304 12.90 0.02 -3.09
CA TYR A 304 13.02 -0.51 -1.74
C TYR A 304 14.01 0.30 -0.89
N ILE A 305 15.18 0.64 -1.44
CA ILE A 305 16.20 1.44 -0.74
C ILE A 305 15.67 2.84 -0.44
N ILE A 306 15.07 3.52 -1.43
CA ILE A 306 14.49 4.86 -1.22
C ILE A 306 13.42 4.82 -0.13
N ASP A 307 12.54 3.82 -0.13
CA ASP A 307 11.54 3.65 0.91
C ASP A 307 12.17 3.43 2.29
N ARG A 308 13.19 2.59 2.42
CA ARG A 308 13.86 2.32 3.71
C ARG A 308 14.60 3.54 4.24
N VAL A 309 15.38 4.21 3.40
CA VAL A 309 16.12 5.42 3.75
C VAL A 309 15.16 6.55 4.12
N GLY A 310 14.09 6.73 3.35
CA GLY A 310 13.06 7.72 3.66
C GLY A 310 12.37 7.48 5.01
N ARG A 311 12.05 6.21 5.34
CA ARG A 311 11.51 5.86 6.66
C ARG A 311 12.49 6.11 7.79
N TYR A 312 13.78 5.83 7.58
CA TYR A 312 14.82 6.14 8.56
C TYR A 312 14.82 7.63 8.92
N PHE A 313 14.76 8.51 7.91
CA PHE A 313 14.69 9.96 8.14
C PHE A 313 13.36 10.45 8.76
N LEU A 314 12.26 9.71 8.57
CA LEU A 314 10.98 9.97 9.24
C LEU A 314 10.92 9.41 10.67
N THR A 315 11.87 8.55 11.05
CA THR A 315 11.85 7.92 12.37
C THR A 315 12.52 8.84 13.38
N ARG A 316 11.83 9.14 14.48
CA ARG A 316 12.32 10.00 15.56
C ARG A 316 12.18 9.30 16.90
N GLU A 317 13.06 9.66 17.84
CA GLU A 317 12.93 9.25 19.23
C GLU A 317 11.95 10.17 19.96
N LEU A 318 11.10 9.57 20.79
CA LEU A 318 10.18 10.25 21.69
C LEU A 318 10.24 9.60 23.07
N LYS A 319 10.52 10.41 24.09
CA LYS A 319 10.37 10.02 25.49
C LYS A 319 8.90 10.12 25.87
N VAL A 320 8.32 9.01 26.28
CA VAL A 320 6.88 8.92 26.54
C VAL A 320 6.64 8.40 27.95
N LYS A 321 5.83 9.12 28.73
CA LYS A 321 5.28 8.66 30.00
C LYS A 321 4.01 7.87 29.73
N VAL A 322 3.95 6.65 30.26
CA VAL A 322 2.79 5.76 30.11
C VAL A 322 1.94 5.85 31.37
N THR A 323 0.66 6.14 31.21
CA THR A 323 -0.31 6.23 32.31
C THR A 323 -1.56 5.42 31.97
N ALA A 324 -2.25 4.88 32.98
CA ALA A 324 -3.53 4.22 32.77
C ALA A 324 -4.68 5.23 32.83
N VAL A 325 -5.49 5.29 31.78
CA VAL A 325 -6.76 6.04 31.80
C VAL A 325 -7.87 5.16 32.39
N SER A 326 -7.85 3.87 32.07
CA SER A 326 -8.80 2.89 32.59
C SER A 326 -8.18 1.50 32.59
N SER A 327 -8.92 0.50 33.07
CA SER A 327 -8.51 -0.92 32.99
C SER A 327 -8.24 -1.40 31.56
N THR A 328 -8.80 -0.72 30.54
CA THR A 328 -8.76 -1.10 29.12
C THR A 328 -8.07 -0.09 28.19
N ALA A 329 -7.61 1.05 28.71
CA ALA A 329 -6.95 2.09 27.91
C ALA A 329 -5.74 2.73 28.63
N LEU A 330 -4.70 3.01 27.85
CA LEU A 330 -3.48 3.71 28.24
C LEU A 330 -3.43 5.09 27.58
N ASP A 331 -2.86 6.06 28.28
CA ASP A 331 -2.49 7.38 27.77
C ASP A 331 -0.97 7.51 27.78
N LEU A 332 -0.44 7.73 26.59
CA LEU A 332 0.98 7.87 26.29
C LEU A 332 1.24 9.33 25.95
N ARG A 333 2.00 10.01 26.81
CA ARG A 333 2.33 11.44 26.65
C ARG A 333 3.82 11.64 26.52
N GLY A 334 4.25 12.37 25.49
CA GLY A 334 5.66 12.68 25.30
C GLY A 334 5.86 14.06 24.70
N THR A 335 6.88 14.77 25.16
CA THR A 335 7.26 16.08 24.60
C THR A 335 8.05 15.86 23.32
N ALA A 336 7.48 16.33 22.21
CA ALA A 336 8.08 16.29 20.90
C ALA A 336 8.48 17.71 20.48
N GLY A 337 9.67 18.16 20.89
CA GLY A 337 10.16 19.51 20.55
C GLY A 337 10.21 19.80 19.05
N TRP A 338 10.26 18.77 18.19
CA TRP A 338 10.20 18.93 16.73
C TRP A 338 8.78 19.23 16.18
N MET A 339 7.74 19.04 16.99
CA MET A 339 6.35 19.37 16.68
C MET A 339 5.93 20.76 17.18
N VAL A 340 6.79 21.46 17.92
CA VAL A 340 6.51 22.78 18.51
C VAL A 340 6.82 23.87 17.50
N THR A 341 5.84 24.74 17.25
CA THR A 341 6.06 25.99 16.50
C THR A 341 6.83 26.97 17.40
N ASP A 342 8.10 27.25 17.08
CA ASP A 342 8.81 28.40 17.68
C ASP A 342 8.11 29.69 17.24
N THR A 343 7.10 30.10 18.01
CA THR A 343 6.52 31.45 17.93
C THR A 343 7.24 32.31 18.95
N THR A 344 8.54 32.50 18.76
CA THR A 344 9.29 33.54 19.49
C THR A 344 9.68 34.65 18.53
N ASN A 345 9.06 35.81 18.76
CA ASN A 345 9.47 37.16 18.36
C ASN A 345 8.97 37.70 17.01
N SER A 346 7.72 38.16 16.99
CA SER A 346 7.32 39.30 16.15
C SER A 346 6.80 40.45 17.00
N SER A 347 7.69 41.03 17.82
CA SER A 347 7.51 42.33 18.43
C SER A 347 8.83 42.92 18.95
N THR A 348 9.84 43.09 18.10
CA THR A 348 10.82 44.18 18.28
C THR A 348 11.58 44.49 16.98
N THR A 349 11.48 45.75 16.57
CA THR A 349 12.33 46.44 15.59
C THR A 349 13.81 46.25 15.90
N ALA A 350 14.60 45.68 14.98
CA ALA A 350 16.00 46.06 14.71
C ALA A 350 16.63 45.21 13.60
N THR A 351 17.02 45.92 12.55
CA THR A 351 18.05 45.61 11.55
C THR A 351 19.19 44.74 12.09
N THR A 352 19.44 43.56 11.50
CA THR A 352 20.78 43.05 11.13
C THR A 352 20.62 41.77 10.32
N THR A 353 21.18 41.79 9.12
CA THR A 353 21.24 40.71 8.15
C THR A 353 22.14 39.57 8.65
N THR A 354 21.54 38.48 9.10
CA THR A 354 22.20 37.18 9.18
C THR A 354 21.21 36.13 8.70
N MET A 355 21.53 35.51 7.56
CA MET A 355 20.77 34.41 6.98
C MET A 355 20.86 33.18 7.92
N GLY A 356 19.99 33.16 8.93
CA GLY A 356 19.67 31.98 9.73
C GLY A 356 18.51 31.25 9.07
N MET A 357 18.75 30.01 8.67
CA MET A 357 17.73 29.07 8.19
C MET A 357 16.75 28.77 9.34
N GLY A 358 15.75 29.62 9.52
CA GLY A 358 14.73 29.49 10.56
C GLY A 358 13.86 28.27 10.32
N SER A 359 14.00 27.27 11.19
CA SER A 359 13.21 26.04 11.18
C SER A 359 11.76 26.36 11.58
N LYS A 360 10.89 26.66 10.62
CA LYS A 360 9.44 26.62 10.85
C LYS A 360 9.07 25.18 11.17
N ALA A 361 8.67 24.90 12.41
CA ALA A 361 8.21 23.58 12.78
C ALA A 361 6.94 23.20 12.03
N LYS A 362 6.74 21.89 11.86
CA LYS A 362 5.77 21.33 10.94
C LYS A 362 4.49 20.94 11.69
N LYS A 363 3.43 21.74 11.55
CA LYS A 363 2.07 21.38 12.00
C LYS A 363 1.73 19.98 11.48
N VAL A 364 1.43 19.05 12.38
CA VAL A 364 1.05 17.68 12.02
C VAL A 364 -0.42 17.70 11.62
N ALA A 365 -0.74 17.16 10.44
CA ALA A 365 -2.12 17.13 9.97
C ALA A 365 -3.02 16.32 10.92
N PRO A 366 -4.22 16.82 11.26
CA PRO A 366 -5.09 16.21 12.26
C PRO A 366 -5.65 14.87 11.77
N GLY A 367 -5.62 13.85 12.62
CA GLY A 367 -5.99 12.48 12.25
C GLY A 367 -4.85 11.68 11.58
N SER A 368 -3.62 12.22 11.60
CA SER A 368 -2.43 11.45 11.27
C SER A 368 -2.14 10.36 12.30
N HIS A 369 -1.52 9.27 11.85
CA HIS A 369 -1.04 8.18 12.71
C HIS A 369 0.46 7.95 12.52
N PHE A 370 1.05 7.31 13.52
CA PHE A 370 2.48 7.00 13.59
C PHE A 370 2.67 5.51 13.86
N TYR A 371 3.70 4.91 13.27
CA TYR A 371 4.13 3.58 13.66
C TYR A 371 5.07 3.70 14.84
N ILE A 372 4.74 3.06 15.94
CA ILE A 372 5.52 3.13 17.18
C ILE A 372 6.32 1.84 17.34
N SER A 373 7.57 1.96 17.79
CA SER A 373 8.45 0.84 18.12
C SER A 373 9.24 1.15 19.38
N VAL A 374 9.18 0.25 20.35
CA VAL A 374 9.97 0.28 21.57
C VAL A 374 11.14 -0.69 21.39
N PRO A 375 12.41 -0.24 21.47
CA PRO A 375 13.57 -1.11 21.26
C PRO A 375 13.59 -2.36 22.16
N SER A 376 13.15 -2.25 23.41
CA SER A 376 13.09 -3.36 24.37
C SER A 376 11.94 -4.35 24.14
N MET A 377 10.91 -3.98 23.36
CA MET A 377 9.73 -4.81 23.13
C MET A 377 9.62 -5.18 21.65
N VAL A 378 10.05 -6.38 21.27
CA VAL A 378 10.04 -6.83 19.86
C VAL A 378 8.64 -6.76 19.24
N GLN A 379 7.61 -7.01 20.04
CA GLN A 379 6.21 -7.00 19.62
C GLN A 379 5.69 -5.63 19.20
N SER A 380 6.38 -4.55 19.60
CA SER A 380 6.02 -3.17 19.31
C SER A 380 6.15 -2.81 17.83
N ARG A 381 7.08 -3.46 17.11
CA ARG A 381 7.43 -3.10 15.73
C ARG A 381 6.22 -3.17 14.79
N GLY A 382 5.93 -2.05 14.13
CA GLY A 382 4.95 -1.99 13.05
C GLY A 382 3.50 -1.82 13.50
N ASN A 383 3.24 -1.40 14.74
CA ASN A 383 1.89 -1.07 15.21
C ASN A 383 1.58 0.42 14.97
N PRO A 384 0.51 0.75 14.21
CA PRO A 384 0.09 2.14 14.00
C PRO A 384 -0.77 2.65 15.17
N PHE A 385 -0.54 3.88 15.58
CA PHE A 385 -1.34 4.60 16.57
C PHE A 385 -1.65 5.99 16.08
N THR A 386 -2.93 6.36 16.14
CA THR A 386 -3.39 7.70 15.78
C THR A 386 -2.97 8.69 16.85
N LEU A 387 -2.43 9.83 16.41
CA LEU A 387 -2.14 10.94 17.29
C LEU A 387 -3.47 11.56 17.74
N SER A 388 -3.75 11.58 19.04
CA SER A 388 -5.04 12.07 19.54
C SER A 388 -5.05 13.59 19.70
N SER A 389 -3.93 14.16 20.13
CA SER A 389 -3.73 15.61 20.23
C SER A 389 -2.24 15.94 20.31
N VAL A 390 -1.88 17.13 19.84
CA VAL A 390 -0.56 17.75 20.05
C VAL A 390 -0.79 19.10 20.66
N ASP A 391 -0.28 19.33 21.85
CA ASP A 391 -0.27 20.68 22.39
C ASP A 391 0.80 21.51 21.67
N GLU A 392 0.39 22.56 20.97
CA GLU A 392 1.29 23.34 20.11
C GLU A 392 2.24 24.22 20.92
N GLU A 393 1.85 24.62 22.15
CA GLU A 393 2.66 25.42 23.06
C GLU A 393 3.73 24.57 23.77
N SER A 394 3.33 23.44 24.37
CA SER A 394 4.26 22.59 25.12
C SER A 394 4.95 21.50 24.28
N GLY A 395 4.46 21.24 23.06
CA GLY A 395 4.91 20.13 22.23
C GLY A 395 4.49 18.76 22.74
N GLU A 396 3.57 18.69 23.70
CA GLU A 396 3.10 17.43 24.27
C GLU A 396 2.23 16.68 23.25
N ALA A 397 2.75 15.57 22.73
CA ALA A 397 2.03 14.65 21.88
C ALA A 397 1.33 13.56 22.73
N LYS A 398 0.06 13.31 22.43
CA LYS A 398 -0.77 12.33 23.13
C LYS A 398 -1.18 11.19 22.20
N PHE A 399 -1.04 9.97 22.69
CA PHE A 399 -1.55 8.76 22.06
C PHE A 399 -2.45 8.01 23.04
N LEU A 400 -3.73 7.91 22.70
CA LEU A 400 -4.67 7.07 23.45
C LEU A 400 -4.67 5.66 22.87
N VAL A 401 -4.29 4.68 23.68
CA VAL A 401 -4.05 3.31 23.24
C VAL A 401 -4.97 2.34 23.95
N ARG A 402 -5.75 1.58 23.17
CA ARG A 402 -6.56 0.48 23.71
C ARG A 402 -5.69 -0.74 24.00
N ILE A 403 -5.86 -1.31 25.19
CA ILE A 403 -5.17 -2.54 25.59
C ILE A 403 -5.77 -3.72 24.80
N ARG A 404 -4.92 -4.40 24.05
CA ARG A 404 -5.16 -5.68 23.35
C ARG A 404 -4.06 -6.69 23.67
N ASP A 405 -4.26 -7.93 23.27
CA ASP A 405 -3.25 -8.98 23.37
C ASP A 405 -1.95 -8.59 22.62
N GLY A 406 -0.80 -9.00 23.15
CA GLY A 406 0.52 -8.69 22.61
C GLY A 406 1.09 -7.37 23.13
N PHE A 407 1.61 -6.52 22.22
CA PHE A 407 2.41 -5.33 22.56
C PHE A 407 1.72 -4.39 23.55
N THR A 408 0.44 -4.07 23.36
CA THR A 408 -0.25 -3.11 24.23
C THR A 408 -0.53 -3.66 25.63
N ARG A 409 -0.57 -4.99 25.81
CA ARG A 409 -0.65 -5.62 27.14
C ARG A 409 0.72 -5.61 27.81
N GLU A 410 1.76 -6.02 27.08
CA GLU A 410 3.15 -5.93 27.53
C GLU A 410 3.52 -4.49 27.96
N LEU A 411 3.07 -3.49 27.20
CA LEU A 411 3.25 -2.08 27.53
C LEU A 411 2.58 -1.68 28.85
N LYS A 412 1.37 -2.20 29.12
CA LYS A 412 0.68 -1.98 30.41
C LYS A 412 1.44 -2.65 31.55
N GLU A 413 1.86 -3.90 31.37
CA GLU A 413 2.46 -4.70 32.44
C GLU A 413 3.88 -4.25 32.79
N SER A 414 4.66 -3.80 31.80
CA SER A 414 6.08 -3.51 31.98
C SER A 414 6.43 -2.02 32.10
N ALA A 415 5.53 -1.11 31.73
CA ALA A 415 5.85 0.32 31.65
C ALA A 415 4.81 1.23 32.29
N LEU A 416 3.83 0.71 33.06
CA LEU A 416 2.87 1.56 33.77
C LEU A 416 3.59 2.53 34.72
N ASP A 417 3.24 3.80 34.65
CA ASP A 417 3.81 4.91 35.41
C ASP A 417 5.32 5.15 35.19
N ALA A 418 5.92 4.47 34.21
CA ALA A 418 7.30 4.64 33.80
C ALA A 418 7.43 5.55 32.57
N SER A 419 8.64 6.08 32.39
CA SER A 419 9.04 6.77 31.15
C SER A 419 9.79 5.81 30.25
N LEU A 420 9.40 5.77 28.97
CA LEU A 420 9.93 4.86 27.97
C LEU A 420 10.44 5.63 26.76
N ASN A 421 11.61 5.24 26.25
CA ASN A 421 12.10 5.72 24.96
C ASN A 421 11.43 4.92 23.84
N MET A 422 10.72 5.61 22.94
CA MET A 422 10.03 5.02 21.81
C MET A 422 10.53 5.64 20.51
N MET A 423 10.60 4.81 19.47
CA MET A 423 10.81 5.25 18.08
C MET A 423 9.45 5.45 17.43
N ILE A 424 9.22 6.61 16.81
CA ILE A 424 8.00 6.93 16.07
C ILE A 424 8.33 7.20 14.60
N GLU A 425 7.65 6.51 13.68
CA GLU A 425 7.77 6.68 12.23
C GLU A 425 6.48 7.30 11.68
N GLY A 426 6.57 8.51 11.10
CA GLY A 426 5.42 9.22 10.54
C GLY A 426 5.69 10.73 10.38
N PRO A 427 4.64 11.56 10.19
CA PRO A 427 3.22 11.23 10.19
C PRO A 427 2.72 10.55 8.90
N TYR A 428 1.75 9.63 9.05
CA TYR A 428 1.02 8.99 7.95
C TYR A 428 -0.47 9.28 8.02
N GLY A 429 -1.18 9.02 6.91
CA GLY A 429 -2.64 9.12 6.86
C GLY A 429 -3.15 10.16 5.86
N ILE A 430 -4.45 10.07 5.59
CA ILE A 430 -5.12 10.86 4.55
C ILE A 430 -5.39 12.31 4.98
N ALA A 431 -5.28 12.57 6.28
CA ALA A 431 -5.37 13.89 6.90
C ALA A 431 -4.53 14.97 6.21
N LYS A 432 -3.31 14.64 5.79
CA LYS A 432 -2.40 15.54 5.05
C LYS A 432 -3.00 16.04 3.73
N VAL A 433 -3.98 15.32 3.21
CA VAL A 433 -4.61 15.56 1.91
C VAL A 433 -6.08 16.01 2.08
N PHE A 434 -6.54 16.17 3.32
CA PHE A 434 -7.86 16.69 3.63
C PHE A 434 -7.91 18.19 3.25
N PRO A 435 -8.95 18.65 2.54
CA PRO A 435 -9.00 20.01 2.00
C PRO A 435 -9.29 21.10 3.05
N GLY A 436 -9.41 20.77 4.34
CA GLY A 436 -9.83 21.68 5.41
C GLY A 436 -11.32 21.55 5.73
N PHE A 437 -11.80 22.24 6.77
CA PHE A 437 -13.20 22.14 7.20
C PHE A 437 -14.12 23.13 6.51
N GLY A 438 -13.65 24.30 6.08
CA GLY A 438 -14.47 25.36 5.45
C GLY A 438 -15.34 25.01 4.22
N TRP A 439 -15.30 23.76 3.75
CA TRP A 439 -16.14 23.23 2.67
C TRP A 439 -17.50 22.73 3.13
N PHE A 440 -17.76 22.62 4.43
CA PHE A 440 -19.01 22.06 4.94
C PHE A 440 -19.61 22.96 6.02
N ASP A 441 -20.92 23.17 5.92
CA ASP A 441 -21.69 24.00 6.85
C ASP A 441 -22.08 23.21 8.11
N SER A 442 -21.96 21.87 8.08
CA SER A 442 -22.31 20.99 9.18
C SER A 442 -21.45 19.73 9.15
N PHE A 443 -20.99 19.29 10.32
CA PHE A 443 -20.17 18.11 10.49
C PHE A 443 -20.87 17.07 11.38
N LEU A 444 -20.94 15.83 10.90
CA LEU A 444 -21.40 14.69 11.69
C LEU A 444 -20.21 13.74 11.92
N PHE A 445 -19.73 13.69 13.16
CA PHE A 445 -18.69 12.75 13.55
C PHE A 445 -19.30 11.45 14.07
N ILE A 446 -19.05 10.35 13.35
CA ILE A 446 -19.45 9.01 13.79
C ILE A 446 -18.20 8.25 14.20
N THR A 447 -18.11 7.92 15.49
CA THR A 447 -16.96 7.20 16.05
C THR A 447 -17.39 6.00 16.87
N GLY A 448 -16.50 5.03 17.02
CA GLY A 448 -16.76 3.78 17.76
C GLY A 448 -15.50 3.24 18.41
N GLY A 449 -15.56 3.02 19.73
CA GLY A 449 -14.43 2.52 20.52
C GLY A 449 -13.19 3.42 20.40
N ILE A 450 -12.02 2.82 20.15
CA ILE A 450 -10.74 3.56 20.04
C ILE A 450 -10.65 4.45 18.78
N GLY A 451 -11.59 4.33 17.84
CA GLY A 451 -11.70 5.22 16.69
C GLY A 451 -11.89 6.69 17.05
N ILE A 452 -12.25 6.99 18.32
CA ILE A 452 -12.39 8.34 18.85
C ILE A 452 -11.09 9.15 18.76
N THR A 453 -9.93 8.48 18.74
CA THR A 453 -8.62 9.14 18.66
C THR A 453 -8.45 10.01 17.42
N MET A 454 -8.86 9.50 16.25
CA MET A 454 -8.87 10.29 15.01
C MET A 454 -9.87 11.45 15.13
N THR A 455 -11.07 11.15 15.61
CA THR A 455 -12.14 12.16 15.75
C THR A 455 -11.72 13.29 16.67
N LEU A 456 -11.04 13.01 17.78
CA LEU A 456 -10.57 14.01 18.74
C LEU A 456 -9.54 14.94 18.11
N SER A 457 -8.59 14.39 17.35
CA SER A 457 -7.57 15.19 16.65
C SER A 457 -8.20 16.11 15.59
N VAL A 458 -9.18 15.59 14.84
CA VAL A 458 -9.91 16.32 13.80
C VAL A 458 -10.84 17.38 14.41
N LEU A 459 -11.55 17.05 15.49
CA LEU A 459 -12.44 17.98 16.20
C LEU A 459 -11.66 19.14 16.82
N ARG A 460 -10.49 18.87 17.42
CA ARG A 460 -9.66 19.93 18.00
C ARG A 460 -9.20 20.92 16.93
N GLU A 461 -8.78 20.44 15.77
CA GLU A 461 -8.43 21.32 14.65
C GLU A 461 -9.62 22.17 14.22
N LEU A 462 -10.82 21.57 14.10
CA LEU A 462 -12.03 22.31 13.75
C LEU A 462 -12.33 23.43 14.75
N VAL A 463 -12.20 23.16 16.05
CA VAL A 463 -12.40 24.18 17.10
C VAL A 463 -11.37 25.31 16.98
N VAL A 464 -10.09 24.98 16.76
CA VAL A 464 -9.05 25.99 16.54
C VAL A 464 -9.33 26.83 15.30
N GLU A 465 -9.75 26.21 14.19
CA GLU A 465 -10.10 26.91 12.94
C GLU A 465 -11.30 27.86 13.12
N ILE A 466 -12.30 27.46 13.93
CA ILE A 466 -13.46 28.31 14.28
C ILE A 466 -13.05 29.48 15.19
N GLU A 467 -12.26 29.22 16.24
CA GLU A 467 -11.78 30.28 17.14
C GLU A 467 -10.89 31.29 16.40
N GLU A 468 -10.08 30.83 15.45
CA GLU A 468 -9.29 31.69 14.59
C GLU A 468 -10.16 32.51 13.63
N SER A 469 -11.21 31.93 13.04
CA SER A 469 -12.12 32.66 12.15
C SER A 469 -12.91 33.73 12.91
N GLU A 470 -13.44 33.41 14.10
CA GLU A 470 -14.12 34.37 14.97
C GLU A 470 -13.19 35.53 15.39
N ARG A 471 -11.93 35.23 15.76
CA ARG A 471 -10.94 36.28 16.07
C ARG A 471 -10.61 37.17 14.88
N VAL A 472 -10.59 36.62 13.67
CA VAL A 472 -10.38 37.40 12.45
C VAL A 472 -11.58 38.30 12.19
N GLU A 473 -12.81 37.80 12.33
CA GLU A 473 -14.03 38.60 12.23
C GLU A 473 -14.08 39.70 13.28
N GLU A 474 -13.70 39.43 14.53
CA GLU A 474 -13.61 40.44 15.58
C GLU A 474 -12.58 41.53 15.23
N LYS A 475 -11.39 41.15 14.76
CA LYS A 475 -10.34 42.11 14.34
C LYS A 475 -10.74 42.95 13.13
N VAL A 476 -11.48 42.37 12.17
CA VAL A 476 -12.00 43.09 11.01
C VAL A 476 -13.16 44.00 11.42
N GLY A 477 -14.08 43.50 12.26
CA GLY A 477 -15.23 44.22 12.80
C GLY A 477 -14.83 45.43 13.65
N VAL A 478 -13.80 45.29 14.49
CA VAL A 478 -13.22 46.39 15.29
C VAL A 478 -12.57 47.46 14.41
N ARG A 479 -12.07 47.10 13.22
CA ARG A 479 -11.54 48.08 12.25
C ARG A 479 -12.62 48.86 11.51
N THR A 480 -13.85 48.34 11.43
CA THR A 480 -14.97 48.97 10.68
C THR A 480 -15.93 49.81 11.52
N TYR A 481 -15.74 49.94 12.84
CA TYR A 481 -16.60 50.76 13.72
C TYR A 481 -15.84 51.88 14.46
N THR A 482 -15.04 52.65 13.74
CA THR A 482 -14.65 54.00 14.20
C THR A 482 -15.03 55.02 13.13
N SER A 483 -16.32 55.39 13.10
CA SER A 483 -16.72 56.64 12.44
C SER A 483 -15.99 57.79 13.12
N PRO A 484 -15.35 58.72 12.38
CA PRO A 484 -14.75 59.90 12.99
C PRO A 484 -15.83 60.71 13.72
N PRO A 485 -15.49 61.40 14.82
CA PRO A 485 -16.47 62.23 15.53
C PRO A 485 -17.00 63.32 14.59
N PRO A 486 -18.27 63.75 14.76
CA PRO A 486 -18.87 64.76 13.91
C PRO A 486 -18.09 66.06 14.06
N ILE A 487 -17.67 66.61 12.92
CA ILE A 487 -17.13 67.96 12.83
C ILE A 487 -18.28 68.90 13.19
N SER A 488 -18.12 69.67 14.25
CA SER A 488 -19.02 70.78 14.57
C SER A 488 -18.78 71.90 13.57
N ASP A 489 -19.82 72.26 12.82
CA ASP A 489 -19.81 73.43 11.94
C ASP A 489 -19.73 74.73 12.76
N GLU A 490 -18.70 75.55 12.48
CA GLU A 490 -18.70 77.01 12.65
C GLU A 490 -18.52 77.65 11.27
#